data_AF-A0A225DKP9-F1
#
_entry.id   AF-A0A225DKP9-F1
#
_cell.length_a   1.000
_cell.length_b   1.000
_cell.length_c   1.000
_cell.angle_alpha   90.00
_cell.angle_beta   90.00
_cell.angle_gamma   90.00
#
_symmetry.space_group_name_H-M   'P 1'
#
loop_
_entity.id
_entity.type
_entity.pdbx_description
1 polymer ?
#
loop_
_entity_poly.entity_id
_entity_poly.type
_entity_poly.pdbx_seq_one_letter_code
_entity_poly.pdbx_strand_id
1 'polypeptide(L)'
;MESWTDTGEVRAGVRGGSPVFAKPLTETKSFVGCVVESEADLRLLQHLDDNLGVLAAEPVAFVSEWRYFVRRGRVVGLAHYKGEWSLAPDHDTVRRAVAAYVGAPAAYSLDYGVTADGRSLLVEANDAFALGPYGLDAVVYAEMLEDRWLELVGLPLA
;
A
#
# COMPACT_ATOMS: atom_id res chain seq x y z
N MET A 1 8.81 -11.72 -2.80
CA MET A 1 8.30 -11.68 -4.19
C MET A 1 6.79 -11.84 -4.11
N GLU A 2 6.02 -10.88 -4.61
CA GLU A 2 4.55 -10.96 -4.58
C GLU A 2 4.07 -11.98 -5.61
N SER A 3 3.21 -12.90 -5.19
CA SER A 3 2.64 -13.96 -6.03
C SER A 3 1.12 -13.95 -5.95
N TRP A 4 0.50 -14.42 -7.03
CA TRP A 4 -0.94 -14.50 -7.20
C TRP A 4 -1.36 -15.93 -6.84
N THR A 5 -2.31 -16.08 -5.93
CA THR A 5 -2.76 -17.37 -5.38
C THR A 5 -4.23 -17.26 -4.95
N ASP A 6 -4.77 -18.27 -4.29
CA ASP A 6 -6.11 -18.27 -3.71
C ASP A 6 -6.07 -18.50 -2.18
N THR A 7 -7.20 -18.28 -1.51
CA THR A 7 -7.23 -18.43 -0.04
C THR A 7 -7.07 -19.88 0.42
N GLY A 8 -7.39 -20.87 -0.41
CA GLY A 8 -7.19 -22.29 -0.15
C GLY A 8 -5.70 -22.65 -0.08
N GLU A 9 -4.91 -22.19 -1.04
CA GLU A 9 -3.45 -22.32 -1.05
C GLU A 9 -2.80 -21.60 0.13
N VAL A 10 -3.26 -20.39 0.47
CA VAL A 10 -2.82 -19.67 1.67
C VAL A 10 -3.09 -20.49 2.94
N ARG A 11 -4.29 -21.05 3.10
CA ARG A 11 -4.66 -21.90 4.26
C ARG A 11 -3.77 -23.14 4.33
N ALA A 12 -3.52 -23.80 3.21
CA ALA A 12 -2.66 -24.99 3.15
C ALA A 12 -1.21 -24.64 3.51
N GLY A 13 -0.68 -23.53 2.98
CA GLY A 13 0.66 -23.05 3.27
C GLY A 13 0.87 -22.74 4.76
N VAL A 14 -0.07 -22.03 5.38
CA VAL A 14 -0.01 -21.67 6.80
C VAL A 14 -0.10 -22.91 7.70
N ARG A 15 -0.98 -23.87 7.39
CA ARG A 15 -1.02 -25.17 8.11
C ARG A 15 0.27 -25.97 7.95
N GLY A 16 0.96 -25.78 6.82
CA GLY A 16 2.30 -26.32 6.56
C GLY A 16 3.44 -25.55 7.24
N GLY A 17 3.15 -24.47 7.98
CA GLY A 17 4.13 -23.67 8.71
C GLY A 17 4.77 -22.53 7.90
N SER A 18 4.11 -22.05 6.84
CA SER A 18 4.58 -20.93 6.03
C SER A 18 3.74 -19.67 6.28
N PRO A 19 4.24 -18.71 7.08
CA PRO A 19 3.59 -17.41 7.27
C PRO A 19 3.41 -16.64 5.97
N VAL A 20 2.33 -15.87 5.86
CA VAL A 20 2.03 -15.10 4.65
C VAL A 20 1.31 -13.79 4.96
N PHE A 21 1.66 -12.73 4.25
CA PHE A 21 0.82 -11.54 4.14
C PHE A 21 -0.15 -11.73 2.97
N ALA A 22 -1.45 -11.65 3.22
CA ALA A 22 -2.50 -11.82 2.23
C ALA A 22 -3.33 -10.54 2.07
N LYS A 23 -3.63 -10.16 0.83
CA LYS A 23 -4.51 -9.04 0.48
C LYS A 23 -5.49 -9.45 -0.63
N PRO A 24 -6.74 -8.93 -0.67
CA PRO A 24 -7.65 -9.23 -1.76
C PRO A 24 -7.05 -8.85 -3.11
N LEU A 25 -7.22 -9.72 -4.09
CA LEU A 25 -6.83 -9.43 -5.45
C LEU A 25 -8.00 -9.01 -6.33
N THR A 26 -9.01 -9.86 -6.41
CA THR A 26 -10.10 -9.74 -7.38
C THR A 26 -11.24 -8.86 -6.87
N GLU A 27 -11.46 -8.89 -5.56
CA GLU A 27 -12.55 -8.18 -4.90
C GLU A 27 -11.98 -7.08 -4.01
N THR A 28 -11.88 -5.87 -4.56
CA THR A 28 -11.31 -4.71 -3.87
C THR A 28 -11.96 -4.50 -2.50
N LYS A 29 -11.14 -4.59 -1.44
CA LYS A 29 -11.53 -4.41 -0.02
C LYS A 29 -12.51 -5.45 0.53
N SER A 30 -12.56 -6.67 -0.01
CA SER A 30 -13.31 -7.78 0.61
C SER A 30 -12.81 -8.13 2.02
N PHE A 31 -11.52 -7.89 2.30
CA PHE A 31 -10.94 -7.89 3.64
C PHE A 31 -9.75 -6.92 3.74
N VAL A 32 -9.34 -6.58 4.96
CA VAL A 32 -8.14 -5.78 5.23
C VAL A 32 -6.93 -6.71 5.14
N GLY A 33 -5.92 -6.32 4.36
CA GLY A 33 -4.70 -7.12 4.23
C GLY A 33 -4.11 -7.47 5.59
N CYS A 34 -3.73 -8.73 5.79
CA CYS A 34 -3.34 -9.25 7.08
C CYS A 34 -2.16 -10.21 6.99
N VAL A 35 -1.40 -10.29 8.08
CA VAL A 35 -0.37 -11.32 8.24
C VAL A 35 -1.02 -12.52 8.93
N VAL A 36 -0.83 -13.69 8.35
CA VAL A 36 -1.29 -14.98 8.87
C VAL A 36 -0.05 -15.81 9.19
N GLU A 37 0.32 -15.87 10.48
CA GLU A 37 1.56 -16.52 10.93
C GLU A 37 1.33 -17.95 11.41
N SER A 38 0.11 -18.22 11.88
CA SER A 38 -0.25 -19.48 12.50
C SER A 38 -1.63 -19.97 12.06
N GLU A 39 -1.94 -21.24 12.32
CA GLU A 39 -3.26 -21.79 12.07
C GLU A 39 -4.37 -21.01 12.83
N ALA A 40 -4.06 -20.47 14.01
CA ALA A 40 -5.00 -19.64 14.75
C ALA A 40 -5.36 -18.33 14.03
N ASP A 41 -4.46 -17.79 13.21
CA ASP A 41 -4.69 -16.56 12.45
C ASP A 41 -5.57 -16.81 11.22
N LEU A 42 -5.77 -18.07 10.80
CA LEU A 42 -6.69 -18.39 9.70
C LEU A 42 -8.14 -17.96 9.98
N ARG A 43 -8.49 -17.71 11.25
CA ARG A 43 -9.76 -17.06 11.62
C ARG A 43 -9.98 -15.71 10.92
N LEU A 44 -8.91 -15.00 10.54
CA LEU A 44 -8.98 -13.74 9.81
C LEU A 44 -9.51 -13.94 8.39
N LEU A 45 -9.31 -15.13 7.82
CA LEU A 45 -9.70 -15.48 6.45
C LEU A 45 -10.86 -16.49 6.43
N GLN A 46 -11.35 -16.97 7.57
CA GLN A 46 -12.29 -18.10 7.65
C GLN A 46 -13.62 -17.88 6.91
N HIS A 47 -14.01 -16.62 6.72
CA HIS A 47 -15.28 -16.24 6.09
C HIS A 47 -15.19 -16.14 4.57
N LEU A 48 -14.00 -16.36 4.00
CA LEU A 48 -13.73 -16.27 2.57
C LEU A 48 -13.84 -17.65 1.91
N ASP A 49 -14.27 -17.68 0.64
CA ASP A 49 -14.22 -18.90 -0.18
C ASP A 49 -12.78 -19.26 -0.56
N ASP A 50 -12.47 -20.56 -0.59
CA ASP A 50 -11.12 -21.07 -0.92
C ASP A 50 -10.60 -20.54 -2.27
N ASN A 51 -11.50 -20.34 -3.24
CA ASN A 51 -11.15 -19.91 -4.60
C ASN A 51 -11.01 -18.38 -4.76
N LEU A 52 -11.18 -17.60 -3.69
CA LEU A 52 -11.02 -16.15 -3.76
C LEU A 52 -9.55 -15.82 -4.08
N GLY A 53 -9.33 -15.09 -5.17
CA GLY A 53 -7.99 -14.67 -5.56
C GLY A 53 -7.40 -13.67 -4.56
N VAL A 54 -6.15 -13.90 -4.16
CA VAL A 54 -5.39 -13.05 -3.25
C VAL A 54 -3.97 -12.78 -3.76
N LEU A 55 -3.46 -11.62 -3.36
CA LEU A 55 -2.04 -11.32 -3.39
C LEU A 55 -1.40 -11.90 -2.14
N ALA A 56 -0.34 -12.68 -2.33
CA ALA A 56 0.45 -13.27 -1.25
C ALA A 56 1.90 -12.78 -1.32
N ALA A 57 2.43 -12.39 -0.16
CA ALA A 57 3.82 -12.00 -0.01
C ALA A 57 4.40 -12.54 1.30
N GLU A 58 5.72 -12.66 1.36
CA GLU A 58 6.42 -12.90 2.62
C GLU A 58 6.10 -11.77 3.61
N PRO A 59 5.75 -12.09 4.88
CA PRO A 59 5.53 -11.07 5.89
C PRO A 59 6.80 -10.25 6.11
N VAL A 60 6.64 -8.93 6.20
CA VAL A 60 7.72 -8.02 6.52
C VAL A 60 7.40 -7.27 7.81
N ALA A 61 8.35 -7.28 8.74
CA ALA A 61 8.28 -6.46 9.93
C ALA A 61 8.82 -5.05 9.65
N PHE A 62 7.95 -4.06 9.72
CA PHE A 62 8.31 -2.64 9.61
C PHE A 62 8.46 -2.01 10.99
N VAL A 63 9.55 -1.27 11.18
CA VAL A 63 9.81 -0.48 12.40
C VAL A 63 9.23 0.93 12.29
N SER A 64 8.97 1.41 11.07
CA SER A 64 8.33 2.70 10.79
C SER A 64 7.58 2.64 9.46
N GLU A 65 6.46 3.34 9.35
CA GLU A 65 5.60 3.38 8.17
C GLU A 65 5.22 4.83 7.86
N TRP A 66 5.29 5.22 6.59
CA TRP A 66 5.10 6.59 6.12
C TRP A 66 4.29 6.62 4.83
N ARG A 67 3.45 7.65 4.69
CA ARG A 67 2.75 7.97 3.45
C ARG A 67 3.41 9.15 2.76
N TYR A 68 3.71 9.02 1.48
CA TYR A 68 4.16 10.11 0.61
C TYR A 68 3.05 10.50 -0.34
N PHE A 69 2.75 11.79 -0.41
CA PHE A 69 1.74 12.35 -1.30
C PHE A 69 2.42 12.84 -2.57
N VAL A 70 1.95 12.36 -3.72
CA VAL A 70 2.55 12.64 -5.03
C VAL A 70 1.51 13.32 -5.91
N ARG A 71 1.87 14.49 -6.43
CA ARG A 71 1.05 15.29 -7.36
C ARG A 71 1.90 15.59 -8.59
N ARG A 72 1.42 15.22 -9.77
CA ARG A 72 2.06 15.46 -11.08
C ARG A 72 3.55 15.06 -11.09
N GLY A 73 3.84 13.87 -10.56
CA GLY A 73 5.20 13.32 -10.49
C GLY A 73 6.12 13.97 -9.45
N ARG A 74 5.59 14.79 -8.52
CA ARG A 74 6.35 15.43 -7.44
C ARG A 74 5.80 15.03 -6.08
N VAL A 75 6.69 14.72 -5.15
CA VAL A 75 6.31 14.58 -3.74
C VAL A 75 5.94 15.96 -3.20
N VAL A 76 4.69 16.13 -2.78
CA VAL A 76 4.15 17.40 -2.25
C VAL A 76 3.94 17.39 -0.74
N GLY A 77 4.05 16.22 -0.12
CA GLY A 77 4.05 16.10 1.33
C GLY A 77 4.26 14.65 1.76
N LEU A 78 4.33 14.47 3.08
CA LEU A 78 4.46 13.16 3.69
C LEU A 78 3.83 13.17 5.09
N ALA A 79 3.45 11.99 5.56
CA ALA A 79 2.93 11.79 6.90
C ALA A 79 3.50 10.51 7.51
N HIS A 80 3.93 10.59 8.77
CA HIS A 80 4.23 9.40 9.55
C HIS A 80 2.93 8.69 9.89
N TYR A 81 2.87 7.39 9.60
CA TYR A 81 1.69 6.56 9.79
C TYR A 81 1.78 5.76 11.10
N LYS A 82 2.90 5.09 11.35
CA LYS A 82 3.08 4.17 12.48
C LYS A 82 4.55 3.86 12.75
N GLY A 83 4.88 3.57 14.02
CA GLY A 83 6.20 3.09 14.42
C GLY A 83 7.14 4.20 14.87
N GLU A 84 8.44 3.97 14.71
CA GLU A 84 9.48 4.91 15.10
C GLU A 84 9.51 6.11 14.15
N TRP A 85 9.05 7.25 14.65
CA TRP A 85 8.88 8.49 13.89
C TRP A 85 10.20 9.10 13.40
N SER A 86 11.34 8.73 13.98
CA SER A 86 12.65 9.22 13.55
C SER A 86 13.25 8.43 12.38
N LEU A 87 12.67 7.28 12.02
CA LEU A 87 13.14 6.43 10.94
C LEU A 87 12.27 6.61 9.69
N ALA A 88 12.59 7.62 8.88
CA ALA A 88 11.92 7.84 7.60
C ALA A 88 12.53 6.98 6.47
N PRO A 89 11.73 6.60 5.46
CA PRO A 89 12.23 5.95 4.26
C PRO A 89 13.33 6.75 3.54
N ASP A 90 14.25 6.02 2.92
CA ASP A 90 15.29 6.57 2.07
C ASP A 90 14.65 7.39 0.93
N HIS A 91 14.95 8.68 0.95
CA HIS A 91 14.30 9.65 0.06
C HIS A 91 14.63 9.39 -1.41
N ASP A 92 15.81 8.85 -1.72
CA ASP A 92 16.18 8.52 -3.09
C ASP A 92 15.45 7.28 -3.60
N THR A 93 15.15 6.32 -2.73
CA THR A 93 14.26 5.19 -3.04
C THR A 93 12.86 5.67 -3.40
N VAL A 94 12.28 6.58 -2.61
CA VAL A 94 10.96 7.15 -2.91
C VAL A 94 10.97 7.91 -4.24
N ARG A 95 11.99 8.75 -4.50
CA ARG A 95 12.13 9.47 -5.77
C ARG A 95 12.24 8.53 -6.97
N ARG A 96 13.02 7.45 -6.85
CA ARG A 96 13.13 6.43 -7.91
C ARG A 96 11.79 5.76 -8.19
N ALA A 97 11.00 5.45 -7.16
CA ALA A 97 9.69 4.85 -7.34
C ALA A 97 8.71 5.80 -8.05
N VAL A 98 8.69 7.09 -7.67
CA VAL A 98 7.89 8.11 -8.37
C VAL A 98 8.29 8.20 -9.84
N ALA A 99 9.60 8.18 -10.15
CA ALA A 99 10.08 8.21 -11.52
C ALA A 99 9.77 6.92 -12.31
N ALA A 100 9.74 5.77 -11.63
CA ALA A 100 9.49 4.46 -12.24
C ALA A 100 8.01 4.19 -12.50
N TYR A 101 7.08 4.89 -11.82
CA TYR A 101 5.64 4.69 -11.98
C TYR A 101 5.11 5.37 -13.25
N VAL A 102 5.47 4.80 -14.40
CA VAL A 102 5.03 5.27 -15.71
C VAL A 102 3.51 5.07 -15.85
N GLY A 103 2.81 6.12 -16.27
CA GLY A 103 1.34 6.10 -16.37
C GLY A 103 0.61 6.21 -15.02
N ALA A 104 1.32 6.64 -13.96
CA ALA A 104 0.69 6.93 -12.68
C ALA A 104 -0.39 8.02 -12.81
N PRO A 105 -1.42 7.99 -11.93
CA PRO A 105 -2.41 9.06 -11.87
C PRO A 105 -1.78 10.44 -11.61
N ALA A 106 -2.50 11.49 -11.97
CA ALA A 106 -2.12 12.88 -11.73
C ALA A 106 -1.89 13.17 -10.24
N ALA A 107 -2.59 12.48 -9.35
CA ALA A 107 -2.29 12.48 -7.92
C ALA A 107 -2.52 11.09 -7.29
N TYR A 108 -1.62 10.70 -6.40
CA TYR A 108 -1.65 9.42 -5.69
C TYR A 108 -0.83 9.52 -4.40
N SER A 109 -0.79 8.43 -3.62
CA SER A 109 0.17 8.28 -2.53
C SER A 109 0.93 6.98 -2.62
N LEU A 110 2.12 6.98 -2.02
CA LEU A 110 2.95 5.80 -1.82
C LEU A 110 3.17 5.59 -0.33
N ASP A 111 2.75 4.44 0.17
CA ASP A 111 3.00 4.02 1.53
C ASP A 111 4.28 3.20 1.56
N TYR A 112 5.21 3.57 2.43
CA TYR A 112 6.51 2.96 2.59
C TYR A 112 6.73 2.49 4.01
N GLY A 113 7.32 1.31 4.15
CA GLY A 113 7.79 0.79 5.42
C GLY A 113 9.32 0.79 5.48
N VAL A 114 9.87 1.02 6.67
CA VAL A 114 11.29 0.87 6.99
C VAL A 114 11.46 -0.41 7.79
N THR A 115 12.36 -1.29 7.34
CA THR A 115 12.70 -2.53 8.06
C THR A 115 13.77 -2.27 9.12
N ALA A 116 13.95 -3.21 10.06
CA ALA A 116 14.94 -3.07 11.13
C ALA A 116 16.40 -2.96 10.62
N ASP A 117 16.69 -3.49 9.43
CA ASP A 117 17.98 -3.35 8.74
C ASP A 117 18.08 -2.11 7.85
N GLY A 118 17.11 -1.19 7.94
CA GLY A 118 17.13 0.12 7.30
C GLY A 118 16.69 0.16 5.84
N ARG A 119 16.17 -0.94 5.28
CA ARG A 119 15.62 -0.93 3.91
C ARG A 119 14.28 -0.22 3.86
N SER A 120 14.03 0.49 2.76
CA SER A 120 12.75 1.12 2.46
C SER A 120 12.00 0.31 1.43
N LEU A 121 10.84 -0.23 1.81
CA LEU A 121 10.03 -1.07 0.93
C LEU A 121 8.68 -0.40 0.68
N LEU A 122 8.26 -0.38 -0.59
CA LEU A 122 6.93 0.08 -0.96
C LEU A 122 5.90 -0.92 -0.46
N VAL A 123 4.92 -0.45 0.28
CA VAL A 123 3.81 -1.24 0.84
C VAL A 123 2.60 -1.14 -0.06
N GLU A 124 2.21 0.07 -0.46
CA GLU A 124 1.01 0.30 -1.25
C GLU A 124 1.13 1.59 -2.07
N ALA A 125 0.52 1.59 -3.26
CA ALA A 125 0.24 2.81 -4.01
C ALA A 125 -1.28 3.04 -4.03
N ASN A 126 -1.74 4.19 -3.52
CA ASN A 126 -3.16 4.51 -3.42
C ASN A 126 -3.55 5.63 -4.38
N ASP A 127 -4.70 5.49 -5.03
CA ASP A 127 -5.33 6.56 -5.80
C ASP A 127 -5.76 7.73 -4.91
N ALA A 128 -5.62 8.97 -5.38
CA ALA A 128 -6.00 10.15 -4.61
C ALA A 128 -7.53 10.35 -4.46
N PHE A 129 -8.37 9.70 -5.28
CA PHE A 129 -9.83 9.92 -5.34
C PHE A 129 -10.56 9.75 -3.98
N ALA A 130 -10.02 8.97 -3.05
CA ALA A 130 -10.58 8.77 -1.71
C ALA A 130 -9.47 8.64 -0.64
N LEU A 131 -8.41 9.43 -0.79
CA LEU A 131 -7.21 9.35 0.04
C LEU A 131 -7.35 10.18 1.33
N GLY A 132 -7.07 9.61 2.51
CA GLY A 132 -7.03 10.41 3.74
C GLY A 132 -5.89 11.46 3.73
N PRO A 133 -6.06 12.65 4.33
CA PRO A 133 -5.06 13.73 4.28
C PRO A 133 -3.89 13.58 5.25
N TYR A 134 -4.04 12.86 6.37
CA TYR A 134 -3.00 12.61 7.39
C TYR A 134 -2.15 13.83 7.79
N GLY A 135 -2.78 15.02 7.89
CA GLY A 135 -2.11 16.26 8.29
C GLY A 135 -1.40 17.01 7.16
N LEU A 136 -1.57 16.59 5.91
CA LEU A 136 -1.17 17.38 4.75
C LEU A 136 -1.87 18.74 4.76
N ASP A 137 -1.18 19.76 4.25
CA ASP A 137 -1.78 21.09 4.06
C ASP A 137 -3.09 21.00 3.26
N ALA A 138 -4.11 21.73 3.71
CA ALA A 138 -5.46 21.60 3.17
C ALA A 138 -5.55 22.07 1.71
N VAL A 139 -4.75 23.07 1.31
CA VAL A 139 -4.71 23.56 -0.07
C VAL A 139 -4.01 22.53 -0.96
N VAL A 140 -2.85 22.03 -0.54
CA VAL A 140 -2.13 20.97 -1.28
C VAL A 140 -3.00 19.72 -1.43
N TYR A 141 -3.72 19.33 -0.39
CA TYR A 141 -4.63 18.19 -0.43
C TYR A 141 -5.81 18.43 -1.39
N ALA A 142 -6.43 19.63 -1.36
CA ALA A 142 -7.51 19.97 -2.29
C ALA A 142 -7.04 19.95 -3.75
N GLU A 143 -5.86 20.48 -4.05
CA GLU A 143 -5.25 20.46 -5.38
C GLU A 143 -4.97 19.03 -5.88
N MET A 144 -4.60 18.11 -4.99
CA MET A 144 -4.43 16.69 -5.35
C MET A 144 -5.76 16.05 -5.74
N LEU A 145 -6.82 16.29 -4.96
CA LEU A 145 -8.15 15.76 -5.26
C LEU A 145 -8.70 16.34 -6.57
N GLU A 146 -8.51 17.65 -6.78
CA GLU A 146 -8.91 18.33 -8.01
C GLU A 146 -8.21 17.74 -9.22
N ASP A 147 -6.87 17.64 -9.20
CA ASP A 147 -6.11 17.08 -10.31
C ASP A 147 -6.56 15.66 -10.64
N ARG A 148 -6.76 14.82 -9.62
CA ARG A 148 -7.19 13.45 -9.83
C ARG A 148 -8.61 13.39 -10.40
N TRP A 149 -9.50 14.26 -9.92
CA TRP A 149 -10.87 14.36 -10.44
C TRP A 149 -10.89 14.80 -11.91
N LEU A 150 -10.13 15.85 -12.26
CA LEU A 150 -10.02 16.35 -13.64
C LEU A 150 -9.52 15.26 -14.58
N GLU A 151 -8.49 14.51 -14.17
CA GLU A 151 -7.97 13.37 -14.93
C GLU A 151 -9.05 12.28 -15.13
N LEU A 152 -9.78 11.92 -14.08
CA LEU A 152 -10.85 10.90 -14.15
C LEU A 152 -11.98 11.28 -15.12
N VAL A 153 -12.33 12.56 -15.20
CA VAL A 153 -13.41 13.05 -16.08
C VAL A 153 -12.91 13.49 -17.46
N GLY A 154 -11.61 13.36 -17.75
CA GLY A 154 -11.02 13.68 -19.05
C GLY A 154 -10.85 15.19 -19.32
N LEU A 155 -10.73 16.00 -18.27
CA LEU A 155 -10.46 17.43 -18.37
C LEU A 155 -8.96 17.73 -18.25
N PRO A 156 -8.48 18.82 -18.86
CA PRO A 156 -7.07 19.19 -18.77
C PRO A 156 -6.70 19.61 -17.33
N LEU A 157 -5.48 19.25 -16.92
CA LEU A 157 -4.89 19.71 -15.67
C LEU A 157 -4.44 21.18 -15.85
N ALA A 158 -4.84 22.04 -14.90
CA ALA A 158 -4.54 23.48 -14.91
C ALA A 158 -3.05 23.78 -14.68
#